data_AF-A0A1F3SJD8-F1
#
_entry.id   AF-A0A1F3SJD8-F1
#
_cell.length_a   1.000
_cell.length_b   1.000
_cell.length_c   1.000
_cell.angle_alpha   90.00
_cell.angle_beta   90.00
_cell.angle_gamma   90.00
#
_symmetry.space_group_name_H-M   'P 1'
#
loop_
_entity.id
_entity.type
_entity.pdbx_description
1 polymer ?
#
loop_
_entity_poly.entity_id
_entity_poly.type
_entity_poly.pdbx_seq_one_letter_code
_entity_poly.pdbx_strand_id
1 'polypeptide(L)'
;MRVLTPFSLLVLFLCSPTLATSAATRRIAIIDTEFCPANISIPGPLKAKIILAPTTAQGPLCTHKNVPKERWAHGHHVLKIFTQELAKRYPIDLVMEIHPYKIFNDEGTYTFKDWEDMLGKLMKAPPDVIIMASAFYGPDHSLLEQGVKNFQGVFLLAAGAKDETIQNPNFLWPQASKSVRKILLASYIPYQTKGQKGAVQGQLDTGVFEQNGLDFVVKAPEASVYPTGSSYAVARTAAYILSQCRNWDKASLLRCLEESGREQSIKSPLAKAGKIYKAITFLK
;
A
#
# COMPACT_ATOMS: atom_id res chain seq x y z
N MET A 1 -72.83 5.37 -28.61
CA MET A 1 -72.04 5.64 -27.38
C MET A 1 -71.54 4.33 -26.80
N ARG A 2 -70.24 4.04 -26.90
CA ARG A 2 -69.50 3.16 -25.99
C ARG A 2 -68.09 3.77 -25.89
N VAL A 3 -67.77 4.24 -24.69
CA VAL A 3 -66.50 4.85 -24.33
C VAL A 3 -65.54 3.71 -24.01
N LEU A 4 -64.46 3.58 -24.78
CA LEU A 4 -63.32 2.73 -24.42
C LEU A 4 -62.27 3.63 -23.76
N THR A 5 -62.18 3.51 -22.44
CA THR A 5 -61.15 4.15 -21.61
C THR A 5 -59.79 3.46 -21.80
N PRO A 6 -58.71 4.19 -22.07
CA PRO A 6 -57.35 3.65 -22.06
C PRO A 6 -56.76 3.87 -20.67
N PHE A 7 -57.04 2.96 -19.74
CA PHE A 7 -56.39 2.99 -18.43
C PHE A 7 -56.19 1.55 -17.98
N SER A 8 -55.03 0.98 -18.31
CA SER A 8 -54.36 -0.08 -17.53
C SER A 8 -53.14 -0.60 -18.29
N LEU A 9 -52.12 0.23 -18.48
CA LEU A 9 -50.81 -0.30 -18.86
C LEU A 9 -49.67 0.61 -18.40
N LEU A 10 -49.72 1.07 -17.14
CA LEU A 10 -48.64 1.90 -16.61
C LEU A 10 -48.45 1.81 -15.08
N VAL A 11 -48.46 0.61 -14.49
CA VAL A 11 -48.00 0.45 -13.09
C VAL A 11 -47.33 -0.92 -12.89
N LEU A 12 -46.24 -1.20 -13.61
CA LEU A 12 -45.40 -2.39 -13.38
C LEU A 12 -43.90 -2.08 -13.51
N PHE A 13 -43.51 -0.82 -13.25
CA PHE A 13 -42.12 -0.35 -13.26
C PHE A 13 -41.69 0.36 -11.96
N LEU A 14 -42.51 0.34 -10.91
CA LEU A 14 -42.23 1.08 -9.65
C LEU A 14 -41.81 0.20 -8.47
N CYS A 15 -41.61 -1.10 -8.69
CA CYS A 15 -41.02 -1.99 -7.67
C CYS A 15 -39.81 -2.73 -8.23
N SER A 16 -38.93 -2.02 -8.93
CA SER A 16 -37.53 -2.46 -8.96
C SER A 16 -37.03 -2.28 -7.53
N PRO A 17 -36.80 -3.35 -6.74
CA PRO A 17 -36.04 -3.18 -5.52
C PRO A 17 -34.73 -2.55 -5.99
N THR A 18 -34.49 -1.30 -5.61
CA THR A 18 -33.13 -0.79 -5.57
C THR A 18 -32.41 -1.76 -4.66
N LEU A 19 -31.78 -2.78 -5.26
CA LEU A 19 -30.81 -3.63 -4.63
C LEU A 19 -29.85 -2.64 -4.01
N ALA A 20 -30.03 -2.39 -2.71
CA ALA A 20 -29.06 -1.69 -1.92
C ALA A 20 -27.85 -2.60 -1.98
N THR A 21 -27.01 -2.38 -3.00
CA THR A 21 -25.72 -3.01 -3.12
C THR A 21 -25.00 -2.57 -1.87
N SER A 22 -25.00 -3.44 -0.85
CA SER A 22 -24.21 -3.22 0.35
C SER A 22 -22.83 -2.91 -0.17
N ALA A 23 -22.31 -1.73 0.15
CA ALA A 23 -20.99 -1.34 -0.30
C ALA A 23 -20.03 -2.48 0.05
N ALA A 24 -19.39 -3.07 -0.95
CA ALA A 24 -18.55 -4.23 -0.73
C ALA A 24 -17.45 -3.83 0.25
N THR A 25 -17.38 -4.52 1.40
CA THR A 25 -16.34 -4.28 2.38
C THR A 25 -15.00 -4.67 1.78
N ARG A 26 -14.08 -3.72 1.73
CA ARG A 26 -12.73 -3.94 1.22
C ARG A 26 -11.77 -4.29 2.33
N ARG A 27 -10.95 -5.31 2.11
CA ARG A 27 -9.98 -5.81 3.10
C ARG A 27 -8.58 -5.43 2.72
N ILE A 28 -7.88 -4.77 3.64
CA ILE A 28 -6.52 -4.30 3.45
C ILE A 28 -5.68 -4.91 4.56
N ALA A 29 -4.61 -5.59 4.20
CA ALA A 29 -3.60 -6.03 5.17
C ALA A 29 -2.41 -5.07 5.16
N ILE A 30 -1.85 -4.75 6.32
CA ILE A 30 -0.59 -4.03 6.43
C ILE A 30 0.39 -4.92 7.19
N ILE A 31 1.51 -5.30 6.56
CA ILE A 31 2.49 -6.24 7.15
C ILE A 31 3.79 -5.50 7.44
N ASP A 32 4.14 -5.40 8.72
CA ASP A 32 5.29 -4.62 9.17
C ASP A 32 5.70 -4.99 10.61
N THR A 33 6.44 -4.11 11.28
CA THR A 33 6.84 -4.21 12.69
C THR A 33 5.65 -4.02 13.64
N GLU A 34 5.81 -3.21 14.68
CA GLU A 34 4.81 -2.98 15.71
C GLU A 34 3.69 -2.02 15.25
N PHE A 35 2.47 -2.25 15.75
CA PHE A 35 1.30 -1.44 15.45
C PHE A 35 0.59 -1.01 16.74
N CYS A 36 0.47 0.30 16.96
CA CYS A 36 -0.36 0.84 18.03
C CYS A 36 -1.68 1.48 17.51
N PRO A 37 -2.69 0.71 17.06
CA PRO A 37 -3.95 1.25 16.51
C PRO A 37 -4.74 2.12 17.46
N ALA A 38 -4.68 1.88 18.78
CA ALA A 38 -5.34 2.73 19.77
C ALA A 38 -4.85 4.20 19.70
N ASN A 39 -3.63 4.42 19.19
CA ASN A 39 -3.02 5.73 19.02
C ASN A 39 -3.25 6.31 17.61
N ILE A 40 -4.05 5.65 16.78
CA ILE A 40 -4.37 6.09 15.42
C ILE A 40 -5.81 6.58 15.41
N SER A 41 -5.96 7.90 15.41
CA SER A 41 -7.25 8.51 15.12
C SER A 41 -7.52 8.40 13.63
N ILE A 42 -8.67 7.81 13.27
CA ILE A 42 -9.19 7.81 11.90
C ILE A 42 -9.99 9.11 11.73
N PRO A 43 -9.48 10.11 10.99
CA PRO A 43 -10.16 11.39 10.86
C PRO A 43 -11.36 11.30 9.89
N GLY A 44 -12.45 12.03 10.18
CA GLY A 44 -13.53 12.34 9.23
C GLY A 44 -14.60 11.25 9.03
N PRO A 45 -15.39 11.31 7.93
CA PRO A 45 -16.51 10.42 7.65
C PRO A 45 -16.06 9.05 7.10
N LEU A 46 -14.77 8.72 7.22
CA LEU A 46 -14.22 7.47 6.71
C LEU A 46 -14.90 6.30 7.43
N LYS A 47 -15.65 5.47 6.69
CA LYS A 47 -16.20 4.22 7.20
C LYS A 47 -15.13 3.13 7.17
N ALA A 48 -14.03 3.33 7.89
CA ALA A 48 -12.99 2.33 8.06
C ALA A 48 -13.02 1.77 9.48
N LYS A 49 -12.94 0.44 9.59
CA LYS A 49 -12.70 -0.26 10.83
C LYS A 49 -11.27 -0.79 10.81
N ILE A 50 -10.47 -0.39 11.78
CA ILE A 50 -9.20 -1.09 12.04
C ILE A 50 -9.55 -2.33 12.85
N ILE A 51 -9.36 -3.50 12.24
CA ILE A 51 -9.58 -4.80 12.88
C ILE A 51 -8.20 -5.34 13.23
N LEU A 52 -7.92 -5.49 14.51
CA LEU A 52 -6.68 -6.09 14.97
C LEU A 52 -6.66 -7.55 14.52
N ALA A 53 -5.83 -7.87 13.53
CA ALA A 53 -5.60 -9.24 13.14
C ALA A 53 -4.48 -9.80 14.02
N PRO A 54 -4.74 -10.87 14.79
CA PRO A 54 -3.69 -11.46 15.61
C PRO A 54 -2.62 -12.04 14.69
N THR A 55 -1.37 -11.62 14.87
CA THR A 55 -0.21 -12.31 14.28
C THR A 55 0.36 -13.32 15.26
N THR A 56 1.16 -14.25 14.75
CA THR A 56 1.85 -15.28 15.55
C THR A 56 3.15 -14.75 16.15
N ALA A 57 3.70 -13.64 15.64
CA ALA A 57 4.90 -13.01 16.18
C ALA A 57 4.59 -12.32 17.52
N GLN A 58 4.78 -13.12 18.59
CA GLN A 58 4.95 -12.82 20.02
C GLN A 58 4.64 -11.39 20.49
N GLY A 59 3.65 -11.30 21.39
CA GLY A 59 3.38 -10.11 22.20
C GLY A 59 2.17 -9.28 21.75
N PRO A 60 1.72 -8.33 22.59
CA PRO A 60 0.67 -7.39 22.21
C PRO A 60 1.12 -6.53 21.02
N LEU A 61 0.17 -6.10 20.18
CA LEU A 61 0.46 -5.23 19.04
C LEU A 61 1.13 -3.91 19.43
N CYS A 62 0.93 -3.46 20.68
CA CYS A 62 1.56 -2.29 21.26
C CYS A 62 2.06 -2.66 22.67
N THR A 63 3.37 -2.77 22.87
CA THR A 63 3.99 -3.06 24.17
C THR A 63 4.31 -1.78 24.94
N HIS A 64 4.28 -0.62 24.28
CA HIS A 64 4.68 0.66 24.86
C HIS A 64 3.55 1.71 24.90
N LYS A 65 3.44 2.44 26.02
CA LYS A 65 2.40 3.49 26.22
C LYS A 65 2.59 4.72 25.32
N ASN A 66 3.83 5.02 24.92
CA ASN A 66 4.17 6.11 24.01
C ASN A 66 4.84 5.50 22.79
N VAL A 67 4.43 5.89 21.58
CA VAL A 67 5.08 5.46 20.33
C VAL A 67 6.24 6.42 20.05
N PRO A 68 7.52 6.00 20.23
CA PRO A 68 8.67 6.82 19.90
C PRO A 68 8.77 6.97 18.38
N LYS A 69 9.57 7.92 17.90
CA LYS A 69 9.93 8.05 16.47
C LYS A 69 10.89 6.96 15.99
N GLU A 70 10.98 5.85 16.71
CA GLU A 70 12.01 4.83 16.56
C GLU A 70 11.59 3.75 15.54
N ARG A 71 12.59 3.05 15.00
CA ARG A 71 12.41 2.04 13.94
C ARG A 71 11.51 0.87 14.35
N TRP A 72 11.39 0.55 15.64
CA TRP A 72 10.59 -0.59 16.09
C TRP A 72 9.08 -0.38 15.85
N ALA A 73 8.60 0.86 15.87
CA ALA A 73 7.20 1.20 15.55
C ALA A 73 6.98 1.60 14.07
N HIS A 74 7.87 1.20 13.16
CA HIS A 74 7.78 1.53 11.74
C HIS A 74 6.40 1.21 11.13
N GLY A 75 5.83 0.03 11.43
CA GLY A 75 4.47 -0.35 11.02
C GLY A 75 3.38 0.62 11.45
N HIS A 76 3.41 1.08 12.71
CA HIS A 76 2.50 2.11 13.20
C HIS A 76 2.58 3.39 12.37
N HIS A 77 3.79 3.83 12.02
CA HIS A 77 3.93 5.05 11.23
C HIS A 77 3.47 4.89 9.78
N VAL A 78 3.68 3.73 9.16
CA VAL A 78 3.10 3.39 7.85
C VAL A 78 1.57 3.46 7.91
N LEU A 79 0.95 2.82 8.90
CA LEU A 79 -0.51 2.84 9.11
C LEU A 79 -1.03 4.26 9.39
N LYS A 80 -0.28 5.06 10.16
CA LYS A 80 -0.61 6.46 10.46
C LYS A 80 -0.60 7.33 9.21
N ILE A 81 0.44 7.27 8.38
CA ILE A 81 0.49 8.04 7.12
C ILE A 81 -0.66 7.61 6.20
N PHE A 82 -0.84 6.30 6.05
CA PHE A 82 -1.90 5.74 5.22
C PHE A 82 -3.28 6.29 5.60
N THR A 83 -3.64 6.21 6.89
CA THR A 83 -4.93 6.70 7.40
C THR A 83 -5.07 8.22 7.29
N GLN A 84 -4.01 8.98 7.54
CA GLN A 84 -4.00 10.44 7.38
C GLN A 84 -4.18 10.86 5.91
N GLU A 85 -3.50 10.20 4.98
CA GLU A 85 -3.62 10.50 3.54
C GLU A 85 -4.99 10.09 3.01
N LEU A 86 -5.56 9.01 3.51
CA LEU A 86 -6.89 8.54 3.12
C LEU A 86 -7.97 9.53 3.58
N ALA A 87 -7.86 10.04 4.82
CA ALA A 87 -8.80 11.01 5.37
C ALA A 87 -8.80 12.37 4.65
N LYS A 88 -7.69 12.74 4.00
CA LYS A 88 -7.61 13.95 3.16
C LYS A 88 -8.45 13.84 1.87
N ARG A 89 -8.93 12.64 1.50
CA ARG A 89 -9.45 12.32 0.15
C ARG A 89 -10.96 12.01 0.11
N TYR A 90 -11.77 12.79 0.84
CA TYR A 90 -13.25 12.73 0.98
C TYR A 90 -14.08 12.39 -0.28
N PRO A 91 -15.34 11.90 -0.12
CA PRO A 91 -15.82 10.88 0.81
C PRO A 91 -15.94 9.54 0.08
N ILE A 92 -15.32 8.50 0.63
CA ILE A 92 -15.47 7.17 0.06
C ILE A 92 -16.69 6.53 0.73
N ASP A 93 -17.74 6.25 -0.04
CA ASP A 93 -18.84 5.32 0.34
C ASP A 93 -18.32 3.87 0.42
N LEU A 94 -17.11 3.69 0.94
CA LEU A 94 -16.40 2.45 1.01
C LEU A 94 -16.27 2.06 2.47
N VAL A 95 -16.80 0.89 2.79
CA VAL A 95 -16.53 0.23 4.05
C VAL A 95 -15.19 -0.48 3.91
N MET A 96 -14.23 -0.14 4.76
CA MET A 96 -12.90 -0.76 4.76
C MET A 96 -12.61 -1.47 6.07
N GLU A 97 -11.97 -2.63 5.96
CA GLU A 97 -11.35 -3.34 7.08
C GLU A 97 -9.84 -3.30 6.90
N ILE A 98 -9.16 -2.66 7.86
CA ILE A 98 -7.70 -2.57 7.88
C ILE A 98 -7.19 -3.55 8.93
N HIS A 99 -6.39 -4.52 8.48
CA HIS A 99 -5.83 -5.61 9.27
C HIS A 99 -4.31 -5.43 9.41
N PRO A 100 -3.80 -4.87 10.52
CA PRO A 100 -2.37 -4.82 10.76
C PRO A 100 -1.83 -6.20 11.17
N TYR A 101 -0.74 -6.62 10.55
CA TYR A 101 -0.04 -7.87 10.80
C TYR A 101 1.41 -7.58 11.26
N LYS A 102 1.70 -7.71 12.57
CA LYS A 102 3.06 -7.66 13.14
C LYS A 102 3.83 -8.94 12.80
N ILE A 103 4.94 -8.84 12.10
CA ILE A 103 5.81 -9.99 11.75
C ILE A 103 7.19 -9.95 12.42
N PHE A 104 7.56 -8.81 13.00
CA PHE A 104 8.80 -8.66 13.74
C PHE A 104 8.53 -8.76 15.24
N ASN A 105 9.47 -9.30 16.01
CA ASN A 105 9.46 -9.18 17.46
C ASN A 105 9.96 -7.80 17.91
N ASP A 106 10.01 -7.58 19.23
CA ASP A 106 10.37 -6.28 19.82
C ASP A 106 11.85 -5.93 19.56
N GLU A 107 12.69 -6.94 19.26
CA GLU A 107 14.08 -6.78 18.83
C GLU A 107 14.22 -6.48 17.33
N GLY A 108 13.12 -6.40 16.58
CA GLY A 108 13.15 -6.15 15.13
C GLY A 108 13.63 -7.34 14.30
N THR A 109 13.55 -8.55 14.85
CA THR A 109 13.90 -9.81 14.17
C THR A 109 12.64 -10.59 13.79
N TYR A 110 12.79 -11.56 12.90
CA TYR A 110 11.71 -12.45 12.45
C TYR A 110 12.29 -13.82 12.11
N THR A 111 11.44 -14.83 12.05
CA THR A 111 11.76 -16.16 11.57
C THR A 111 11.01 -16.47 10.27
N PHE A 112 11.49 -17.46 9.51
CA PHE A 112 10.75 -17.97 8.35
C PHE A 112 9.33 -18.43 8.74
N LYS A 113 9.18 -19.03 9.92
CA LYS A 113 7.89 -19.48 10.45
C LYS A 113 6.91 -18.32 10.68
N ASP A 114 7.39 -17.16 11.13
CA ASP A 114 6.53 -15.98 11.31
C ASP A 114 5.90 -15.53 9.99
N TRP A 115 6.69 -15.58 8.91
CA TRP A 115 6.23 -15.29 7.55
C TRP A 115 5.25 -16.33 7.03
N GLU A 116 5.55 -17.62 7.20
CA GLU A 116 4.65 -18.72 6.81
C GLU A 116 3.30 -18.63 7.54
N ASP A 117 3.31 -18.46 8.85
CA ASP A 117 2.11 -18.36 9.67
C ASP A 117 1.27 -17.12 9.29
N MET A 118 1.92 -15.99 9.02
CA MET A 118 1.28 -14.77 8.55
C MET A 118 0.60 -14.99 7.19
N LEU A 119 1.28 -15.59 6.22
CA LEU A 119 0.69 -15.90 4.92
C LEU A 119 -0.46 -16.89 5.04
N GLY A 120 -0.33 -17.92 5.89
CA GLY A 120 -1.41 -18.85 6.19
C GLY A 120 -2.66 -18.15 6.73
N LYS A 121 -2.51 -17.10 7.54
CA LYS A 121 -3.64 -16.26 8.01
C LYS A 121 -4.24 -15.42 6.89
N LEU A 122 -3.40 -14.76 6.08
CA LEU A 122 -3.87 -13.96 4.95
C LEU A 122 -4.65 -14.81 3.94
N MET A 123 -4.19 -16.03 3.65
CA MET A 123 -4.87 -16.89 2.66
C MET A 123 -6.22 -17.42 3.14
N LYS A 124 -6.46 -17.52 4.46
CA LYS A 124 -7.77 -17.90 5.01
C LYS A 124 -8.82 -16.79 4.85
N ALA A 125 -8.38 -15.54 4.88
CA ALA A 125 -9.24 -14.36 4.70
C ALA A 125 -8.53 -13.36 3.77
N PRO A 126 -8.48 -13.65 2.46
CA PRO A 126 -7.62 -12.93 1.52
C PRO A 126 -7.99 -11.44 1.47
N PRO A 127 -7.04 -10.53 1.72
CA PRO A 127 -7.25 -9.12 1.49
C PRO A 127 -7.27 -8.79 -0.01
N ASP A 128 -7.92 -7.70 -0.40
CA ASP A 128 -7.83 -7.16 -1.76
C ASP A 128 -6.44 -6.57 -2.02
N VAL A 129 -5.86 -5.91 -0.99
CA VAL A 129 -4.57 -5.23 -1.06
C VAL A 129 -3.72 -5.56 0.17
N ILE A 130 -2.45 -5.90 -0.07
CA ILE A 130 -1.44 -6.07 0.97
C ILE A 130 -0.44 -4.93 0.85
N ILE A 131 -0.31 -4.13 1.91
CA ILE A 131 0.65 -3.03 2.04
C ILE A 131 1.86 -3.57 2.82
N MET A 132 3.05 -3.49 2.23
CA MET A 132 4.27 -3.92 2.91
C MET A 132 5.38 -2.90 2.73
N ALA A 133 5.94 -2.47 3.86
CA ALA A 133 7.21 -1.76 3.92
C ALA A 133 8.28 -2.59 4.65
N SER A 134 8.16 -3.92 4.52
CA SER A 134 9.01 -4.95 5.09
C SER A 134 9.36 -5.99 4.01
N ALA A 135 10.41 -6.78 4.25
CA ALA A 135 10.86 -7.84 3.36
C ALA A 135 11.36 -9.04 4.17
N PHE A 136 11.16 -10.23 3.65
CA PHE A 136 11.85 -11.43 4.11
C PHE A 136 13.20 -11.53 3.40
N TYR A 137 14.26 -11.73 4.18
CA TYR A 137 15.59 -12.07 3.71
C TYR A 137 15.97 -13.45 4.23
N GLY A 138 16.21 -14.38 3.31
CA GLY A 138 16.61 -15.75 3.65
C GLY A 138 16.89 -16.60 2.42
N PRO A 139 17.58 -17.74 2.57
CA PRO A 139 18.05 -18.57 1.46
C PRO A 139 16.94 -19.35 0.75
N ASP A 140 15.81 -19.62 1.42
CA ASP A 140 14.67 -20.34 0.83
C ASP A 140 13.39 -19.52 1.02
N HIS A 141 12.82 -19.09 -0.10
CA HIS A 141 11.54 -18.38 -0.18
C HIS A 141 10.53 -19.14 -1.04
N SER A 142 10.86 -20.35 -1.50
CA SER A 142 10.06 -21.12 -2.46
C SER A 142 8.66 -21.44 -1.90
N LEU A 143 8.60 -21.79 -0.62
CA LEU A 143 7.35 -22.03 0.10
C LEU A 143 6.50 -20.75 0.27
N LEU A 144 7.13 -19.60 0.53
CA LEU A 144 6.42 -18.31 0.58
C LEU A 144 5.83 -17.97 -0.80
N GLU A 145 6.56 -18.24 -1.89
CA GLU A 145 6.06 -18.06 -3.25
C GLU A 145 4.89 -19.00 -3.57
N GLN A 146 4.98 -20.27 -3.18
CA GLN A 146 3.90 -21.23 -3.37
C GLN A 146 2.63 -20.80 -2.60
N GLY A 147 2.80 -20.31 -1.37
CA GLY A 147 1.70 -19.84 -0.52
C GLY A 147 0.89 -18.70 -1.12
N VAL A 148 1.49 -17.87 -1.98
CA VAL A 148 0.83 -16.71 -2.62
C VAL A 148 0.53 -16.91 -4.10
N LYS A 149 0.86 -18.08 -4.68
CA LYS A 149 0.70 -18.34 -6.13
C LYS A 149 -0.73 -18.08 -6.64
N ASN A 150 -1.72 -18.40 -5.82
CA ASN A 150 -3.14 -18.24 -6.17
C ASN A 150 -3.77 -16.97 -5.60
N PHE A 151 -3.00 -16.14 -4.89
CA PHE A 151 -3.49 -14.90 -4.32
C PHE A 151 -3.93 -13.93 -5.41
N GLN A 152 -5.20 -13.52 -5.38
CA GLN A 152 -5.79 -12.64 -6.39
C GLN A 152 -5.65 -11.15 -6.08
N GLY A 153 -5.32 -10.80 -4.84
CA GLY A 153 -5.08 -9.41 -4.45
C GLY A 153 -3.74 -8.89 -4.96
N VAL A 154 -3.45 -7.64 -4.58
CA VAL A 154 -2.25 -6.92 -5.03
C VAL A 154 -1.35 -6.55 -3.86
N PHE A 155 -0.06 -6.79 -4.02
CA PHE A 155 0.96 -6.32 -3.08
C PHE A 155 1.43 -4.92 -3.47
N LEU A 156 1.27 -3.95 -2.57
CA LEU A 156 1.91 -2.63 -2.66
C LEU A 156 3.18 -2.67 -1.82
N LEU A 157 4.33 -2.66 -2.49
CA LEU A 157 5.62 -2.99 -1.89
C LEU A 157 6.56 -1.81 -1.88
N ALA A 158 7.23 -1.61 -0.76
CA ALA A 158 8.38 -0.73 -0.69
C ALA A 158 9.53 -1.42 -1.43
N ALA A 159 10.24 -0.67 -2.28
CA ALA A 159 11.40 -1.16 -3.01
C ALA A 159 12.64 -1.49 -2.15
N GLY A 160 12.53 -1.28 -0.83
CA GLY A 160 13.61 -1.43 0.13
C GLY A 160 14.62 -0.27 0.07
N ALA A 161 15.42 -0.14 1.13
CA ALA A 161 16.55 0.77 1.22
C ALA A 161 17.74 0.03 1.82
N LYS A 162 18.92 0.17 1.21
CA LYS A 162 20.19 -0.31 1.72
C LYS A 162 20.48 0.41 3.02
N ASP A 163 20.43 -0.33 4.11
CA ASP A 163 20.97 0.08 5.38
C ASP A 163 22.02 -0.93 5.85
N GLU A 164 22.63 -0.64 7.00
CA GLU A 164 23.68 -1.47 7.60
C GLU A 164 23.23 -2.92 7.88
N THR A 165 21.92 -3.18 7.95
CA THR A 165 21.37 -4.52 8.26
C THR A 165 21.13 -5.37 7.02
N ILE A 166 21.00 -4.75 5.85
CA ILE A 166 20.71 -5.40 4.57
C ILE A 166 21.91 -5.21 3.63
N GLN A 167 23.10 -5.69 4.02
CA GLN A 167 24.30 -5.37 3.23
C GLN A 167 24.40 -6.13 1.91
N ASN A 168 23.76 -7.30 1.79
CA ASN A 168 23.91 -8.13 0.59
C ASN A 168 22.77 -9.13 0.37
N PRO A 169 21.51 -8.69 0.19
CA PRO A 169 20.46 -9.64 -0.12
C PRO A 169 20.61 -10.09 -1.57
N ASN A 170 20.95 -11.36 -1.78
CA ASN A 170 20.81 -11.97 -3.09
C ASN A 170 19.34 -11.94 -3.58
N PHE A 171 18.39 -11.84 -2.64
CA PHE A 171 16.96 -11.77 -2.90
C PHE A 171 16.19 -11.16 -1.73
N LEU A 172 15.25 -10.25 -2.01
CA LEU A 172 14.29 -9.72 -1.04
C LEU A 172 12.89 -10.19 -1.43
N TRP A 173 12.24 -11.00 -0.58
CA TRP A 173 10.87 -11.43 -0.84
C TRP A 173 9.87 -10.49 -0.15
N PRO A 174 8.77 -10.06 -0.83
CA PRO A 174 8.36 -10.36 -2.20
C PRO A 174 8.89 -9.38 -3.28
N GLN A 175 9.76 -8.43 -2.92
CA GLN A 175 10.26 -7.36 -3.79
C GLN A 175 10.97 -7.85 -5.05
N ALA A 176 11.66 -8.99 -5.01
CA ALA A 176 12.36 -9.60 -6.13
C ALA A 176 11.54 -10.71 -6.84
N SER A 177 10.44 -11.18 -6.23
CA SER A 177 9.66 -12.31 -6.75
C SER A 177 8.89 -11.99 -8.04
N LYS A 178 8.97 -12.85 -9.05
CA LYS A 178 8.22 -12.68 -10.31
C LYS A 178 6.81 -13.26 -10.27
N SER A 179 6.54 -14.16 -9.33
CA SER A 179 5.24 -14.83 -9.17
C SER A 179 4.23 -13.97 -8.41
N VAL A 180 4.68 -12.95 -7.69
CA VAL A 180 3.82 -12.07 -6.90
C VAL A 180 3.21 -10.95 -7.74
N ARG A 181 1.88 -10.78 -7.65
CA ARG A 181 1.15 -9.65 -8.20
C ARG A 181 1.43 -8.39 -7.40
N LYS A 182 2.55 -7.72 -7.70
CA LYS A 182 3.01 -6.51 -6.98
C LYS A 182 3.00 -5.23 -7.80
N ILE A 183 2.98 -4.12 -7.07
CA ILE A 183 3.35 -2.77 -7.50
C ILE A 183 4.49 -2.32 -6.57
N LEU A 184 5.66 -2.02 -7.14
CA LEU A 184 6.88 -1.69 -6.43
C LEU A 184 7.14 -0.18 -6.45
N LEU A 185 7.32 0.40 -5.26
CA LEU A 185 7.29 1.84 -5.03
C LEU A 185 8.58 2.33 -4.34
N ALA A 186 9.08 3.47 -4.80
CA ALA A 186 10.18 4.19 -4.17
C ALA A 186 9.86 5.67 -3.98
N SER A 187 10.64 6.35 -3.14
CA SER A 187 10.63 7.80 -3.03
C SER A 187 11.72 8.45 -3.89
N TYR A 188 11.51 9.71 -4.25
CA TYR A 188 12.54 10.54 -4.86
C TYR A 188 12.56 11.95 -4.26
N ILE A 189 13.75 12.54 -4.22
CA ILE A 189 13.99 13.92 -3.79
C ILE A 189 14.08 14.79 -5.05
N PRO A 190 13.17 15.75 -5.27
CA PRO A 190 13.26 16.65 -6.42
C PRO A 190 14.42 17.63 -6.24
N TYR A 191 15.11 17.96 -7.31
CA TYR A 191 16.09 19.03 -7.37
C TYR A 191 15.86 19.91 -8.60
N GLN A 192 16.12 21.22 -8.47
CA GLN A 192 16.03 22.14 -9.59
C GLN A 192 17.38 22.25 -10.29
N THR A 193 17.41 21.94 -11.58
CA THR A 193 18.58 22.22 -12.42
C THR A 193 18.55 23.69 -12.82
N LYS A 194 19.63 24.45 -12.56
CA LYS A 194 19.75 25.84 -13.03
C LYS A 194 19.50 25.87 -14.56
N GLY A 195 18.53 26.66 -14.99
CA GLY A 195 18.27 26.94 -16.42
C GLY A 195 17.17 26.11 -17.11
N GLN A 196 16.62 25.06 -16.49
CA GLN A 196 15.49 24.31 -17.06
C GLN A 196 14.17 24.71 -16.39
N LYS A 197 13.41 25.61 -17.03
CA LYS A 197 12.02 25.89 -16.62
C LYS A 197 11.15 24.68 -16.97
N GLY A 198 10.58 24.03 -15.96
CA GLY A 198 9.48 23.06 -16.13
C GLY A 198 9.85 21.58 -16.01
N ALA A 199 11.11 21.19 -16.12
CA ALA A 199 11.54 19.81 -15.88
C ALA A 199 11.93 19.62 -14.41
N VAL A 200 11.01 19.09 -13.59
CA VAL A 200 11.36 18.64 -12.23
C VAL A 200 12.21 17.39 -12.37
N GLN A 201 13.52 17.53 -12.16
CA GLN A 201 14.41 16.39 -12.03
C GLN A 201 14.37 15.90 -10.58
N GLY A 202 14.68 14.61 -10.38
CA GLY A 202 14.72 14.01 -9.06
C GLY A 202 15.88 13.05 -8.90
N GLN A 203 16.25 12.76 -7.66
CA GLN A 203 17.16 11.69 -7.31
C GLN A 203 16.39 10.64 -6.50
N LEU A 204 16.50 9.36 -6.87
CA LEU A 204 16.00 8.29 -5.99
C LEU A 204 16.69 8.38 -4.63
N ASP A 205 15.94 8.08 -3.57
CA ASP A 205 16.52 7.98 -2.24
C ASP A 205 17.73 7.03 -2.25
N THR A 206 18.80 7.40 -1.56
CA THR A 206 20.07 6.67 -1.65
C THR A 206 19.89 5.26 -1.10
N GLY A 207 20.21 4.25 -1.92
CA GLY A 207 20.20 2.86 -1.47
C GLY A 207 18.98 2.03 -1.86
N VAL A 208 18.06 2.47 -2.73
CA VAL A 208 16.96 1.60 -3.17
C VAL A 208 17.50 0.26 -3.74
N PHE A 209 16.98 -0.88 -3.28
CA PHE A 209 17.44 -2.20 -3.73
C PHE A 209 16.95 -2.51 -5.13
N GLU A 210 15.63 -2.52 -5.33
CA GLU A 210 15.00 -3.01 -6.55
C GLU A 210 14.75 -1.89 -7.58
N GLN A 211 15.79 -1.15 -7.94
CA GLN A 211 15.66 0.02 -8.84
C GLN A 211 15.23 -0.34 -10.26
N ASN A 212 15.59 -1.54 -10.72
CA ASN A 212 15.23 -1.99 -12.05
C ASN A 212 13.75 -2.41 -12.14
N GLY A 213 13.17 -2.88 -11.04
CA GLY A 213 11.80 -3.36 -10.95
C GLY A 213 10.78 -2.34 -10.45
N LEU A 214 11.16 -1.06 -10.26
CA LEU A 214 10.23 -0.01 -9.83
C LEU A 214 9.12 0.22 -10.86
N ASP A 215 7.87 0.17 -10.41
CA ASP A 215 6.71 0.55 -11.22
C ASP A 215 6.51 2.07 -11.15
N PHE A 216 6.56 2.64 -9.94
CA PHE A 216 6.37 4.07 -9.73
C PHE A 216 7.26 4.65 -8.65
N VAL A 217 7.36 5.97 -8.68
CA VAL A 217 8.09 6.79 -7.70
C VAL A 217 7.19 7.88 -7.14
N VAL A 218 7.41 8.23 -5.87
CA VAL A 218 6.62 9.21 -5.13
C VAL A 218 7.54 10.30 -4.60
N LYS A 219 7.13 11.57 -4.70
CA LYS A 219 7.91 12.66 -4.13
C LYS A 219 8.07 12.44 -2.63
N ALA A 220 9.32 12.44 -2.15
CA ALA A 220 9.67 12.33 -0.75
C ALA A 220 8.95 13.42 0.07
N PRO A 221 8.59 13.13 1.33
CA PRO A 221 7.96 14.13 2.17
C PRO A 221 8.97 15.20 2.59
N GLU A 222 8.47 16.21 3.30
CA GLU A 222 9.35 17.11 4.05
C GLU A 222 10.19 16.32 5.07
N ALA A 223 11.40 16.80 5.37
CA ALA A 223 12.35 16.11 6.26
C ALA A 223 11.81 15.87 7.68
N SER A 224 10.74 16.56 8.08
CA SER A 224 10.08 16.42 9.37
C SER A 224 9.14 15.20 9.47
N VAL A 225 8.83 14.54 8.36
CA VAL A 225 7.85 13.44 8.30
C VAL A 225 8.56 12.09 8.36
N TYR A 226 8.02 11.18 9.18
CA TYR A 226 8.48 9.80 9.29
C TYR A 226 7.31 8.79 9.14
N PRO A 227 7.51 7.65 8.46
CA PRO A 227 8.69 7.25 7.70
C PRO A 227 8.96 8.13 6.48
N THR A 228 10.20 8.10 6.01
CA THR A 228 10.62 8.60 4.69
C THR A 228 10.75 7.42 3.72
N GLY A 229 11.40 7.60 2.58
CA GLY A 229 11.77 6.47 1.74
C GLY A 229 10.61 5.79 1.00
N SER A 230 10.85 4.54 0.61
CA SER A 230 9.89 3.67 -0.05
C SER A 230 8.69 3.32 0.86
N SER A 231 8.87 3.26 2.18
CA SER A 231 7.77 3.07 3.14
C SER A 231 6.73 4.18 3.07
N TYR A 232 7.18 5.44 3.00
CA TYR A 232 6.30 6.59 2.77
C TYR A 232 5.55 6.49 1.43
N ALA A 233 6.28 6.13 0.37
CA ALA A 233 5.73 6.02 -0.98
C ALA A 233 4.58 5.00 -1.03
N VAL A 234 4.74 3.85 -0.38
CA VAL A 234 3.71 2.81 -0.28
C VAL A 234 2.47 3.30 0.46
N ALA A 235 2.64 3.86 1.68
CA ALA A 235 1.52 4.30 2.50
C ALA A 235 0.65 5.34 1.77
N ARG A 236 1.29 6.30 1.10
CA ARG A 236 0.60 7.36 0.36
C ARG A 236 -0.06 6.84 -0.93
N THR A 237 0.63 5.97 -1.67
CA THR A 237 0.07 5.36 -2.89
C THR A 237 -1.12 4.48 -2.57
N ALA A 238 -1.08 3.72 -1.48
CA ALA A 238 -2.20 2.94 -1.00
C ALA A 238 -3.42 3.85 -0.74
N ALA A 239 -3.27 4.94 0.02
CA ALA A 239 -4.37 5.87 0.27
C ALA A 239 -4.98 6.46 -1.02
N TYR A 240 -4.14 6.74 -2.02
CA TYR A 240 -4.61 7.21 -3.33
C TYR A 240 -5.42 6.15 -4.08
N ILE A 241 -4.90 4.92 -4.17
CA ILE A 241 -5.58 3.81 -4.84
C ILE A 241 -6.98 3.61 -4.28
N LEU A 242 -7.11 3.57 -2.96
CA LEU A 242 -8.40 3.26 -2.33
C LEU A 242 -9.42 4.39 -2.47
N SER A 243 -8.95 5.63 -2.65
CA SER A 243 -9.83 6.80 -2.81
C SER A 243 -10.21 7.09 -4.26
N GLN A 244 -9.39 6.68 -5.23
CA GLN A 244 -9.57 7.06 -6.64
C GLN A 244 -9.83 5.87 -7.57
N CYS A 245 -9.29 4.70 -7.28
CA CYS A 245 -9.39 3.55 -8.17
C CYS A 245 -10.65 2.72 -7.88
N ARG A 246 -11.47 2.50 -8.92
CA ARG A 246 -12.73 1.74 -8.81
C ARG A 246 -12.53 0.22 -8.75
N ASN A 247 -11.54 -0.29 -9.49
CA ASN A 247 -11.22 -1.72 -9.59
C ASN A 247 -9.83 -1.98 -9.04
N TRP A 248 -9.69 -3.03 -8.22
CA TRP A 248 -8.47 -3.29 -7.45
C TRP A 248 -7.70 -4.53 -7.92
N ASP A 249 -8.00 -5.04 -9.12
CA ASP A 249 -7.07 -5.96 -9.78
C ASP A 249 -5.81 -5.20 -10.23
N LYS A 250 -4.67 -5.92 -10.30
CA LYS A 250 -3.37 -5.32 -10.65
C LYS A 250 -3.42 -4.44 -11.91
N ALA A 251 -4.06 -4.89 -12.99
CA ALA A 251 -4.04 -4.15 -14.25
C ALA A 251 -4.84 -2.85 -14.16
N SER A 252 -6.00 -2.88 -13.49
CA SER A 252 -6.79 -1.67 -13.22
C SER A 252 -6.06 -0.70 -12.29
N LEU A 253 -5.38 -1.19 -11.25
CA LEU A 253 -4.59 -0.36 -10.36
C LEU A 253 -3.42 0.32 -11.07
N LEU A 254 -2.67 -0.42 -11.89
CA LEU A 254 -1.58 0.15 -12.69
C LEU A 254 -2.11 1.26 -13.60
N ARG A 255 -3.19 1.01 -14.34
CA ARG A 255 -3.81 2.01 -15.21
C ARG A 255 -4.26 3.27 -14.46
N CYS A 256 -4.95 3.08 -13.33
CA CYS A 256 -5.38 4.18 -12.47
C CYS A 256 -4.18 5.03 -11.98
N LEU A 257 -3.08 4.38 -11.58
CA LEU A 257 -1.86 5.06 -11.19
C LEU A 257 -1.18 5.76 -12.37
N GLU A 258 -1.17 5.16 -13.56
CA GLU A 258 -0.61 5.76 -14.77
C GLU A 258 -1.36 7.01 -15.20
N GLU A 259 -2.70 7.00 -15.15
CA GLU A 259 -3.55 8.17 -15.43
C GLU A 259 -3.29 9.32 -14.44
N SER A 260 -2.89 9.00 -13.21
CA SER A 260 -2.49 9.98 -12.18
C SER A 260 -1.01 10.40 -12.26
N GLY A 261 -0.22 9.63 -13.02
CA GLY A 261 1.22 9.75 -13.11
C GLY A 261 1.65 10.86 -14.08
N ARG A 262 2.82 11.44 -13.81
CA ARG A 262 3.56 12.23 -14.80
C ARG A 262 4.92 11.59 -15.00
N GLU A 263 5.35 11.45 -16.25
CA GLU A 263 6.72 11.01 -16.51
C GLU A 263 7.71 12.04 -15.94
N GLN A 264 8.67 11.56 -15.14
CA GLN A 264 9.72 12.40 -14.59
C GLN A 264 11.08 11.75 -14.82
N SER A 265 12.03 12.58 -15.26
CA SER A 265 13.44 12.15 -15.36
C SER A 265 14.03 12.12 -13.96
N ILE A 266 14.29 10.91 -13.45
CA ILE A 266 14.83 10.71 -12.11
C ILE A 266 16.18 10.02 -12.23
N LYS A 267 17.22 10.72 -11.79
CA LYS A 267 18.54 10.14 -11.68
C LYS A 267 18.52 9.07 -10.59
N SER A 268 18.97 7.89 -10.96
CA SER A 268 19.29 6.84 -10.01
C SER A 268 20.79 6.93 -9.69
N PRO A 269 21.20 6.86 -8.42
CA PRO A 269 22.63 6.80 -8.06
C PRO A 269 23.30 5.48 -8.46
N LEU A 270 22.54 4.43 -8.82
CA LEU A 270 23.08 3.12 -9.24
C LEU A 270 22.98 2.87 -10.76
N ALA A 271 22.23 3.68 -11.51
CA ALA A 271 22.11 3.56 -12.96
C ALA A 271 23.16 4.43 -13.67
N LYS A 272 23.95 3.83 -14.57
CA LYS A 272 24.98 4.53 -15.36
C LYS A 272 24.43 5.66 -16.26
N ALA A 273 23.12 5.66 -16.52
CA ALA A 273 22.38 6.71 -17.22
C ALA A 273 21.07 7.02 -16.47
N GLY A 274 20.56 8.25 -16.58
CA GLY A 274 19.28 8.62 -15.98
C GLY A 274 18.15 7.75 -16.54
N LYS A 275 17.51 6.94 -15.68
CA LYS A 275 16.33 6.16 -16.05
C LYS A 275 15.09 7.06 -15.90
N ILE A 276 14.18 7.03 -16.86
CA ILE A 276 12.90 7.74 -16.74
C ILE A 276 11.97 6.86 -15.91
N TYR A 277 11.36 7.44 -14.87
CA TYR A 277 10.39 6.77 -14.03
C TYR A 277 9.05 7.50 -14.09
N LYS A 278 7.95 6.76 -13.92
CA LYS A 278 6.62 7.36 -13.78
C LYS A 278 6.43 7.85 -12.35
N ALA A 279 6.35 9.17 -12.16
CA ALA A 279 6.13 9.79 -10.86
C ALA A 279 4.65 10.02 -10.59
N ILE A 280 4.14 9.45 -9.50
CA ILE A 280 2.74 9.63 -9.11
C ILE A 280 2.56 11.06 -8.61
N THR A 281 1.66 11.79 -9.27
CA THR A 281 1.28 13.15 -8.86
C THR A 281 -0.08 13.10 -8.20
N PHE A 282 -0.09 13.15 -6.88
CA PHE A 282 -1.31 13.18 -6.11
C PHE A 282 -1.90 14.57 -6.23
N LEU A 283 -2.93 14.71 -7.08
CA LEU A 283 -3.71 15.94 -7.15
C LEU A 283 -4.34 16.21 -5.78
N LYS A 284 -4.42 17.49 -5.43
CA LYS A 284 -5.00 17.96 -4.17
C LYS A 284 -6.52 17.91 -4.26
#